data_AF-A0A9P8XT10-F1
#
_entry.id   AF-A0A9P8XT10-F1
#
_cell.length_a   1.000
_cell.length_b   1.000
_cell.length_c   1.000
_cell.angle_alpha   90.00
_cell.angle_beta   90.00
_cell.angle_gamma   90.00
#
_symmetry.space_group_name_H-M   'P 1'
#
loop_
_entity.id
_entity.type
_entity.pdbx_description
1 polymer ?
#
loop_
_entity_poly.entity_id
_entity_poly.type
_entity_poly.pdbx_seq_one_letter_code
_entity_poly.pdbx_strand_id
1 'polypeptide(L)'
;MFRWYRDADHCYVYLSDVVNNGGKDEDKASQLPWETAFRRSRWLTRGWTLQELIAPRSVKFFSAEGYVLGNKTTLEALLHECTGVPVDALRGKPLADFSINERLSWVGGRKTKRPEDLAYCMLGIFDAHMPLIYSEGEEKAFLRLRREIGNKDTVSEAAKQCIADLRVTDPRHDKRRIENMKGSLLRDSYLWVLDNPDFRQWRNNENQRLLWVKGDPGKGKTMLLCGVIDELERMRTEGQTLSYFLFQATDTRINTATAALRSLIYMILEKHVSLGVVLVVDALDECLQGLPVFLDLVARTSQNTTAKWLISSRNWPQIEEPLCKVAHRLSLEVNETSVTEAFTTICRRTQMARFSGLPWSIKNSKRLTPGMCYRMSSLFLWGLMLYINE
;
A
#
# COMPACT_ATOMS: atom_id res chain seq x y z
N MET A 1 -3.30 17.00 -8.82
CA MET A 1 -3.97 18.31 -8.61
C MET A 1 -4.78 18.33 -7.31
N PHE A 2 -5.73 17.41 -7.11
CA PHE A 2 -6.52 17.31 -5.85
C PHE A 2 -5.69 17.42 -4.56
N ARG A 3 -4.59 16.67 -4.46
CA ARG A 3 -3.69 16.70 -3.29
C ARG A 3 -3.11 18.10 -3.02
N TRP A 4 -2.76 18.85 -4.06
CA TRP A 4 -2.21 20.20 -3.90
C TRP A 4 -3.25 21.16 -3.31
N TYR A 5 -4.50 21.04 -3.73
CA TYR A 5 -5.61 21.81 -3.17
C TYR A 5 -5.94 21.40 -1.73
N ARG A 6 -5.92 20.09 -1.44
CA ARG A 6 -6.16 19.56 -0.10
C ARG A 6 -5.11 19.99 0.92
N ASP A 7 -3.85 19.98 0.49
CA ASP A 7 -2.70 20.26 1.35
C ASP A 7 -2.39 21.78 1.40
N ALA A 8 -3.12 22.61 0.65
CA ALA A 8 -3.02 24.07 0.70
C ALA A 8 -3.66 24.65 1.98
N ASP A 9 -2.97 25.61 2.60
CA ASP A 9 -3.46 26.28 3.80
C ASP A 9 -4.66 27.19 3.50
N HIS A 10 -4.58 27.94 2.39
CA HIS A 10 -5.66 28.80 1.90
C HIS A 10 -5.83 28.67 0.38
N CYS A 11 -7.07 28.61 -0.08
CA CYS A 11 -7.41 28.74 -1.50
C CYS A 11 -8.26 29.98 -1.73
N TYR A 12 -7.97 30.68 -2.82
CA TYR A 12 -8.64 31.91 -3.21
C TYR A 12 -9.30 31.72 -4.57
N VAL A 13 -10.57 32.08 -4.66
CA VAL A 13 -11.34 32.00 -5.91
C VAL A 13 -11.75 33.41 -6.30
N TYR A 14 -11.21 33.88 -7.42
CA TYR A 14 -11.57 35.15 -8.03
C TYR A 14 -12.60 34.92 -9.13
N LEU A 15 -13.79 35.52 -8.97
CA LEU A 15 -14.93 35.35 -9.85
C LEU A 15 -15.10 36.58 -10.73
N SER A 16 -14.47 36.57 -11.90
CA SER A 16 -14.51 37.69 -12.86
C SER A 16 -15.90 37.96 -13.45
N ASP A 17 -16.85 37.04 -13.28
CA ASP A 17 -18.24 37.14 -13.74
C ASP A 17 -19.24 37.51 -12.62
N VAL A 18 -18.75 37.84 -11.42
CA VAL A 18 -19.56 38.29 -10.29
C VAL A 18 -19.23 39.74 -9.98
N VAL A 19 -20.13 40.65 -10.37
CA VAL A 19 -20.01 42.10 -10.18
C VAL A 19 -20.97 42.52 -9.08
N ASN A 20 -20.52 43.34 -8.14
CA ASN A 20 -21.37 43.89 -7.10
C ASN A 20 -22.01 45.19 -7.60
N ASN A 21 -23.12 45.06 -8.32
CA ASN A 21 -23.93 46.21 -8.71
C ASN A 21 -24.62 46.76 -7.46
N GLY A 22 -23.96 47.66 -6.73
CA GLY A 22 -24.58 48.43 -5.65
C GLY A 22 -25.70 49.30 -6.22
N GLY A 23 -26.92 48.78 -6.25
CA GLY A 23 -28.10 49.54 -6.58
C GLY A 23 -28.35 50.58 -5.49
N LYS A 24 -28.46 51.85 -5.89
CA LYS A 24 -28.91 52.97 -5.04
C LYS A 24 -30.42 52.91 -4.75
N ASP A 25 -30.94 51.76 -4.35
CA ASP A 25 -32.34 51.63 -3.92
C ASP A 25 -32.38 50.86 -2.60
N GLU A 26 -32.65 51.60 -1.53
CA GLU A 26 -32.67 51.12 -0.13
C GLU A 26 -33.88 50.23 0.22
N ASP A 27 -34.73 49.88 -0.73
CA ASP A 27 -35.97 49.15 -0.46
C ASP A 27 -36.03 47.80 -1.20
N LYS A 28 -35.40 46.77 -0.62
CA LYS A 28 -35.87 45.36 -0.62
C LYS A 28 -34.94 44.42 0.16
N ALA A 29 -35.45 43.93 1.28
CA ALA A 29 -34.76 43.08 2.26
C ALA A 29 -34.65 41.58 1.89
N SER A 30 -34.19 41.18 0.68
CA SER A 30 -34.22 39.73 0.38
C SER A 30 -33.15 39.09 -0.51
N GLN A 31 -32.17 39.78 -1.08
CA GLN A 31 -30.97 39.10 -1.64
C GLN A 31 -29.90 40.15 -1.96
N LEU A 32 -28.65 39.92 -1.53
CA LEU A 32 -27.54 40.79 -1.89
C LEU A 32 -27.37 40.81 -3.43
N PRO A 33 -27.18 41.97 -4.09
CA PRO A 33 -27.12 42.06 -5.56
C PRO A 33 -26.11 41.11 -6.22
N TRP A 34 -25.00 40.83 -5.54
CA TRP A 34 -23.96 39.92 -6.03
C TRP A 34 -24.35 38.43 -5.96
N GLU A 35 -25.30 38.03 -5.09
CA GLU A 35 -25.66 36.62 -4.87
C GLU A 35 -26.28 36.00 -6.12
N THR A 36 -27.12 36.78 -6.83
CA THR A 36 -27.71 36.34 -8.11
C THR A 36 -26.63 36.13 -9.19
N ALA A 37 -25.61 36.99 -9.22
CA ALA A 37 -24.48 36.83 -10.14
C ALA A 37 -23.60 35.63 -9.73
N PHE A 38 -23.38 35.42 -8.44
CA PHE A 38 -22.66 34.28 -7.90
C PHE A 38 -23.30 32.95 -8.32
N ARG A 39 -24.62 32.81 -8.16
CA ARG A 39 -25.40 31.63 -8.58
C ARG A 39 -25.23 31.28 -10.06
N ARG A 40 -24.93 32.28 -10.90
CA ARG A 40 -24.73 32.13 -12.34
C ARG A 40 -23.26 32.04 -12.74
N SER A 41 -22.34 32.12 -11.79
CA SER A 41 -20.91 32.11 -12.10
C SER A 41 -20.52 30.82 -12.81
N ARG A 42 -19.74 30.97 -13.88
CA ARG A 42 -19.18 29.84 -14.64
C ARG A 42 -18.31 28.96 -13.77
N TRP A 43 -17.68 29.51 -12.72
CA TRP A 43 -16.84 28.72 -11.83
C TRP A 43 -17.63 27.58 -11.15
N LEU A 44 -18.89 27.80 -10.77
CA LEU A 44 -19.73 26.76 -10.15
C LEU A 44 -20.11 25.64 -11.11
N THR A 45 -20.11 25.93 -12.42
CA THR A 45 -20.53 24.98 -13.47
C THR A 45 -19.36 24.34 -14.21
N ARG A 46 -18.10 24.72 -13.99
CA ARG A 46 -16.95 24.10 -14.68
C ARG A 46 -16.63 22.73 -14.08
N GLY A 47 -16.20 21.76 -14.89
CA GLY A 47 -15.83 20.43 -14.39
C GLY A 47 -14.72 20.45 -13.33
N TRP A 48 -13.54 20.97 -13.68
CA TRP A 48 -12.34 20.95 -12.83
C TRP A 48 -12.47 21.70 -11.50
N THR A 49 -13.32 22.72 -11.43
CA THR A 49 -13.55 23.49 -10.20
C THR A 49 -14.24 22.66 -9.11
N LEU A 50 -14.76 21.47 -9.45
CA LEU A 50 -15.28 20.52 -8.47
C LEU A 50 -14.20 20.10 -7.48
N GLN A 51 -13.00 19.77 -7.98
CA GLN A 51 -11.87 19.42 -7.13
C GLN A 51 -11.35 20.63 -6.36
N GLU A 52 -11.35 21.80 -6.99
CA GLU A 52 -10.95 23.08 -6.38
C GLU A 52 -11.88 23.48 -5.24
N LEU A 53 -13.16 23.13 -5.31
CA LEU A 53 -14.14 23.36 -4.27
C LEU A 53 -14.01 22.34 -3.14
N ILE A 54 -13.93 21.05 -3.47
CA ILE A 54 -14.04 19.96 -2.48
C ILE A 54 -12.73 19.76 -1.72
N ALA A 55 -11.60 19.74 -2.42
CA ALA A 55 -10.33 19.33 -1.83
C ALA A 55 -9.82 20.26 -0.71
N PRO A 56 -9.82 21.61 -0.84
CA PRO A 56 -9.31 22.48 0.19
C PRO A 56 -10.19 22.52 1.44
N ARG A 57 -9.52 22.69 2.59
CA ARG A 57 -10.18 22.96 3.89
C ARG A 57 -10.78 24.37 3.94
N SER A 58 -10.13 25.34 3.30
CA SER A 58 -10.54 26.75 3.30
C SER A 58 -10.53 27.32 1.88
N VAL A 59 -11.64 27.95 1.50
CA VAL A 59 -11.78 28.67 0.22
C VAL A 59 -12.41 30.03 0.50
N LYS A 60 -11.81 31.11 0.01
CA LYS A 60 -12.33 32.48 0.09
C LYS A 60 -12.64 33.01 -1.30
N PHE A 61 -13.83 33.58 -1.46
CA PHE A 61 -14.38 34.02 -2.74
C PHE A 61 -14.29 35.54 -2.88
N PHE A 62 -13.89 35.99 -4.06
CA PHE A 62 -13.75 37.40 -4.43
C PHE A 62 -14.55 37.72 -5.68
N SER A 63 -15.17 38.90 -5.70
CA SER A 63 -15.84 39.45 -6.88
C SER A 63 -14.84 39.92 -7.94
N ALA A 64 -15.35 40.33 -9.11
CA ALA A 64 -14.54 40.91 -10.18
C ALA A 64 -13.83 42.21 -9.77
N GLU A 65 -14.37 42.93 -8.78
CA GLU A 65 -13.79 44.15 -8.22
C GLU A 65 -12.84 43.87 -7.05
N GLY A 66 -12.63 42.59 -6.70
CA GLY A 66 -11.76 42.19 -5.59
C GLY A 66 -12.40 42.28 -4.21
N TYR A 67 -13.72 42.48 -4.11
CA TYR A 67 -14.42 42.46 -2.84
C TYR A 67 -14.61 41.04 -2.33
N VAL A 68 -14.50 40.85 -1.01
CA VAL A 68 -14.74 39.56 -0.37
C VAL A 68 -16.24 39.26 -0.40
N LEU A 69 -16.62 38.16 -1.06
CA LEU A 69 -18.00 37.68 -1.10
C LEU A 69 -18.33 36.77 0.09
N GLY A 70 -17.32 36.06 0.59
CA GLY A 70 -17.46 35.12 1.70
C GLY A 70 -16.42 34.01 1.63
N ASN A 71 -16.60 32.99 2.46
CA ASN A 71 -15.80 31.78 2.45
C ASN A 71 -16.67 30.52 2.33
N LYS A 72 -16.03 29.37 2.18
CA LYS A 72 -16.68 28.06 2.03
C LYS A 72 -17.72 27.76 3.11
N THR A 73 -17.47 28.19 4.36
CA THR A 73 -18.37 28.01 5.50
C THR A 73 -19.54 28.99 5.46
N THR A 74 -19.29 30.28 5.21
CA THR A 74 -20.36 31.29 5.17
C THR A 74 -21.28 31.12 3.97
N LEU A 75 -20.79 30.50 2.89
CA LEU A 75 -21.53 30.28 1.65
C LEU A 75 -21.97 28.82 1.46
N GLU A 76 -21.89 27.97 2.47
CA GLU A 76 -22.10 26.52 2.32
C GLU A 76 -23.51 26.17 1.80
N ALA A 77 -24.55 26.89 2.24
CA ALA A 77 -25.92 26.69 1.77
C ALA A 77 -26.06 27.07 0.28
N LEU A 78 -25.49 28.21 -0.10
CA LEU A 78 -25.49 28.71 -1.48
C LEU A 78 -24.70 27.78 -2.41
N LEU A 79 -23.54 27.31 -1.96
CA LEU A 79 -22.70 26.36 -2.69
C LEU A 79 -23.42 25.02 -2.88
N HIS A 80 -24.04 24.49 -1.81
CA HIS A 80 -24.83 23.27 -1.89
C HIS A 80 -25.96 23.38 -2.92
N GLU A 81 -26.71 24.47 -2.88
CA GLU A 81 -27.82 24.73 -3.80
C GLU A 81 -27.34 24.81 -5.26
N CYS A 82 -26.21 25.50 -5.52
CA CYS A 82 -25.71 25.68 -6.88
C CYS A 82 -24.99 24.46 -7.45
N THR A 83 -24.31 23.65 -6.62
CA THR A 83 -23.44 22.56 -7.12
C THR A 83 -23.98 21.17 -6.82
N GLY A 84 -25.02 21.02 -6.00
CA GLY A 84 -25.53 19.73 -5.53
C GLY A 84 -24.56 18.96 -4.62
N VAL A 85 -23.47 19.59 -4.17
CA VAL A 85 -22.48 18.96 -3.28
C VAL A 85 -22.99 19.08 -1.84
N PRO A 86 -23.10 17.98 -1.07
CA PRO A 86 -23.57 18.03 0.31
C PRO A 86 -22.76 18.99 1.19
N VAL A 87 -23.43 19.70 2.09
CA VAL A 87 -22.77 20.62 3.05
C VAL A 87 -21.68 19.89 3.86
N ASP A 88 -21.92 18.64 4.25
CA ASP A 88 -20.92 17.82 4.93
C ASP A 88 -19.63 17.62 4.12
N ALA A 89 -19.74 17.45 2.81
CA ALA A 89 -18.57 17.33 1.92
C ALA A 89 -17.84 18.66 1.82
N LEU A 90 -18.57 19.79 1.79
CA LEU A 90 -17.98 21.14 1.81
C LEU A 90 -17.21 21.39 3.13
N ARG A 91 -17.71 20.89 4.25
CA ARG A 91 -17.07 20.98 5.58
C ARG A 91 -15.88 20.03 5.74
N GLY A 92 -15.59 19.19 4.74
CA GLY A 92 -14.41 18.31 4.74
C GLY A 92 -14.64 16.94 5.38
N LYS A 93 -15.89 16.47 5.47
CA LYS A 93 -16.18 15.08 5.82
C LYS A 93 -15.41 14.14 4.87
N PRO A 94 -14.81 13.04 5.37
CA PRO A 94 -14.08 12.10 4.52
C PRO A 94 -14.91 11.65 3.31
N LEU A 95 -14.33 11.73 2.11
CA LEU A 95 -15.04 11.38 0.87
C LEU A 95 -15.49 9.92 0.80
N ALA A 96 -14.85 9.04 1.58
CA ALA A 96 -15.21 7.64 1.69
C ALA A 96 -16.57 7.42 2.38
N ASP A 97 -17.06 8.39 3.15
CA ASP A 97 -18.34 8.30 3.85
C ASP A 97 -19.54 8.56 2.90
N PHE A 98 -19.27 9.03 1.68
CA PHE A 98 -20.28 9.27 0.65
C PHE A 98 -20.29 8.12 -0.35
N SER A 99 -21.50 7.68 -0.70
CA SER A 99 -21.66 6.57 -1.64
C SER A 99 -21.04 6.89 -3.01
N ILE A 100 -20.69 5.85 -3.78
CA ILE A 100 -20.14 6.04 -5.13
C ILE A 100 -21.13 6.81 -6.01
N ASN A 101 -22.41 6.44 -5.95
CA ASN A 101 -23.47 7.08 -6.74
C ASN A 101 -23.65 8.56 -6.35
N GLU A 102 -23.58 8.85 -5.05
CA GLU A 102 -23.66 10.22 -4.55
C GLU A 102 -22.46 11.05 -5.04
N ARG A 103 -21.24 10.55 -4.91
CA ARG A 103 -20.05 11.24 -5.45
C ARG A 103 -20.14 11.42 -6.95
N LEU A 104 -20.57 10.41 -7.71
CA LEU A 104 -20.79 10.52 -9.16
C LEU A 104 -21.81 11.61 -9.50
N SER A 105 -22.83 11.84 -8.67
CA SER A 105 -23.84 12.88 -8.90
C SER A 105 -23.29 14.31 -8.86
N TRP A 106 -22.14 14.54 -8.22
CA TRP A 106 -21.55 15.88 -8.06
C TRP A 106 -21.01 16.50 -9.35
N VAL A 107 -20.89 15.68 -10.41
CA VAL A 107 -20.60 16.17 -11.76
C VAL A 107 -21.85 16.68 -12.48
N GLY A 108 -23.05 16.40 -11.94
CA GLY A 108 -24.33 16.81 -12.49
C GLY A 108 -24.39 18.32 -12.72
N GLY A 109 -24.81 18.73 -13.92
CA GLY A 109 -24.90 20.14 -14.31
C GLY A 109 -23.57 20.82 -14.64
N ARG A 110 -22.43 20.13 -14.50
CA ARG A 110 -21.12 20.68 -14.87
C ARG A 110 -20.86 20.61 -16.38
N LYS A 111 -20.05 21.53 -16.87
CA LYS A 111 -19.67 21.74 -18.26
C LYS A 111 -18.16 21.69 -18.40
N THR A 112 -17.69 21.01 -19.44
CA THR A 112 -16.28 20.90 -19.78
C THR A 112 -16.05 21.25 -21.24
N LYS A 113 -14.82 21.62 -21.58
CA LYS A 113 -14.43 21.91 -22.97
C LYS A 113 -14.32 20.62 -23.79
N ARG A 114 -13.81 19.55 -23.17
CA ARG A 114 -13.72 18.22 -23.75
C ARG A 114 -14.67 17.28 -23.01
N PRO A 115 -15.42 16.42 -23.70
CA PRO A 115 -16.41 15.55 -23.06
C PRO A 115 -15.79 14.61 -22.01
N GLU A 116 -14.60 14.06 -22.28
CA GLU A 116 -13.86 13.20 -21.35
C GLU A 116 -13.45 13.88 -20.02
N ASP A 117 -13.34 15.21 -20.00
CA ASP A 117 -12.97 15.95 -18.77
C ASP A 117 -14.04 15.81 -17.67
N LEU A 118 -15.29 15.44 -17.99
CA LEU A 118 -16.31 15.16 -16.98
C LEU A 118 -15.94 13.96 -16.10
N ALA A 119 -15.29 12.94 -16.67
CA ALA A 119 -14.72 11.84 -15.88
C ALA A 119 -13.44 12.27 -15.18
N TYR A 120 -12.58 13.03 -15.85
CA TYR A 120 -11.27 13.40 -15.30
C TYR A 120 -11.34 14.36 -14.11
N CYS A 121 -12.34 15.25 -14.09
CA CYS A 121 -12.56 16.10 -12.93
C CYS A 121 -13.01 15.30 -11.68
N MET A 122 -13.35 14.01 -11.81
CA MET A 122 -13.70 13.14 -10.69
C MET A 122 -12.51 12.35 -10.13
N LEU A 123 -11.34 12.35 -10.78
CA LEU A 123 -10.20 11.50 -10.39
C LEU A 123 -9.79 11.70 -8.93
N GLY A 124 -9.66 12.96 -8.49
CA GLY A 124 -9.29 13.25 -7.11
C GLY A 124 -10.35 12.86 -6.07
N ILE A 125 -11.63 12.83 -6.47
CA ILE A 125 -12.77 12.53 -5.59
C ILE A 125 -12.87 11.02 -5.32
N PHE A 126 -12.48 10.21 -6.30
CA PHE A 126 -12.37 8.76 -6.19
C PHE A 126 -10.95 8.28 -5.90
N ASP A 127 -10.01 9.21 -5.72
CA ASP A 127 -8.58 8.94 -5.59
C ASP A 127 -8.02 8.11 -6.77
N ALA A 128 -8.70 8.10 -7.92
CA ALA A 128 -8.39 7.23 -9.05
C ALA A 128 -7.15 7.68 -9.82
N HIS A 129 -6.37 6.71 -10.30
CA HIS A 129 -5.18 6.93 -11.11
C HIS A 129 -5.35 6.31 -12.48
N MET A 130 -5.58 7.14 -13.50
CA MET A 130 -5.66 6.70 -14.89
C MET A 130 -5.10 7.76 -15.85
N PRO A 131 -4.47 7.38 -16.97
CA PRO A 131 -4.00 8.32 -17.99
C PRO A 131 -5.14 9.15 -18.60
N LEU A 132 -4.88 10.44 -18.81
CA LEU A 132 -5.73 11.36 -19.59
C LEU A 132 -5.55 11.04 -21.07
N ILE A 133 -6.57 10.49 -21.72
CA ILE A 133 -6.59 10.18 -23.16
C ILE A 133 -7.60 11.10 -23.82
N TYR A 134 -7.09 12.22 -24.33
CA TYR A 134 -7.94 13.17 -25.04
C TYR A 134 -8.45 12.58 -26.35
N SER A 135 -9.68 12.95 -26.70
CA SER A 135 -10.44 12.38 -27.81
C SER A 135 -10.97 10.96 -27.57
N GLU A 136 -10.85 10.39 -26.35
CA GLU A 136 -11.48 9.10 -26.03
C GLU A 136 -13.01 9.20 -25.87
N GLY A 137 -13.52 10.40 -25.61
CA GLY A 137 -14.94 10.66 -25.37
C GLY A 137 -15.38 10.36 -23.94
N GLU A 138 -16.50 10.97 -23.53
CA GLU A 138 -17.04 10.88 -22.16
C GLU A 138 -17.31 9.44 -21.72
N GLU A 139 -17.99 8.65 -22.55
CA GLU A 139 -18.41 7.29 -22.21
C GLU A 139 -17.21 6.39 -21.87
N LYS A 140 -16.16 6.41 -22.72
CA LYS A 140 -14.95 5.60 -22.50
C LYS A 140 -14.17 6.07 -21.28
N ALA A 141 -14.09 7.38 -21.06
CA ALA A 141 -13.44 7.94 -19.87
C ALA A 141 -14.16 7.52 -18.58
N PHE A 142 -15.50 7.56 -18.55
CA PHE A 142 -16.29 7.09 -17.41
C PHE A 142 -16.21 5.57 -17.21
N LEU A 143 -16.18 4.78 -18.28
CA LEU A 143 -15.98 3.33 -18.19
C LEU A 143 -14.65 2.99 -17.51
N ARG A 144 -13.56 3.69 -17.88
CA ARG A 144 -12.26 3.52 -17.24
C ARG A 144 -12.28 3.99 -15.78
N LEU A 145 -12.89 5.14 -15.49
CA LEU A 145 -13.05 5.62 -14.12
C LEU A 145 -13.80 4.61 -13.23
N ARG A 146 -14.91 4.05 -13.72
CA ARG A 146 -15.69 3.03 -12.99
C ARG A 146 -14.89 1.76 -12.73
N ARG A 147 -14.03 1.35 -13.67
CA ARG A 147 -13.13 0.20 -13.49
C ARG A 147 -12.12 0.46 -12.37
N GLU A 148 -11.53 1.65 -12.34
CA GLU A 148 -10.60 2.03 -11.26
C GLU A 148 -11.29 2.07 -9.89
N ILE A 149 -12.52 2.58 -9.83
CA ILE A 149 -13.34 2.58 -8.60
C ILE A 149 -13.61 1.14 -8.13
N GLY A 150 -14.11 0.27 -9.02
CA GLY A 150 -14.43 -1.13 -8.68
C GLY A 150 -13.21 -1.97 -8.28
N ASN A 151 -12.05 -1.74 -8.91
CA ASN A 151 -10.81 -2.39 -8.54
C ASN A 151 -10.35 -1.97 -7.13
N LYS A 152 -10.50 -0.69 -6.76
CA LYS A 152 -10.11 -0.22 -5.42
C LYS A 152 -10.93 -0.85 -4.31
N ASP A 153 -12.24 -1.01 -4.50
CA ASP A 153 -13.10 -1.59 -3.46
C ASP A 153 -12.81 -3.09 -3.26
N THR A 154 -12.66 -3.83 -4.36
CA THR A 154 -12.31 -5.26 -4.32
C THR A 154 -10.90 -5.51 -3.75
N VAL A 155 -9.92 -4.70 -4.15
CA VAL A 155 -8.55 -4.79 -3.64
C VAL A 155 -8.47 -4.33 -2.18
N SER A 156 -9.23 -3.32 -1.76
CA SER A 156 -9.32 -2.87 -0.36
C SER A 156 -9.88 -3.96 0.56
N GLU A 157 -10.95 -4.64 0.16
CA GLU A 157 -11.53 -5.74 0.96
C GLU A 157 -10.64 -6.99 0.98
N ALA A 158 -10.02 -7.35 -0.15
CA ALA A 158 -9.09 -8.48 -0.21
C ALA A 158 -7.83 -8.25 0.67
N ALA A 159 -7.32 -7.02 0.75
CA ALA A 159 -6.20 -6.67 1.60
C ALA A 159 -6.56 -6.68 3.09
N LYS A 160 -7.76 -6.19 3.44
CA LYS A 160 -8.29 -6.28 4.80
C LYS A 160 -8.45 -7.73 5.21
N GLN A 161 -8.91 -8.60 4.29
CA GLN A 161 -8.99 -10.03 4.52
C GLN A 161 -7.62 -10.68 4.68
N CYS A 162 -6.62 -10.31 3.86
CA CYS A 162 -5.23 -10.79 4.02
C CYS A 162 -4.64 -10.47 5.40
N ILE A 163 -4.83 -9.21 5.83
CA ILE A 163 -4.38 -8.76 7.15
C ILE A 163 -5.17 -9.48 8.25
N ALA A 164 -6.46 -9.74 8.06
CA ALA A 164 -7.25 -10.55 8.97
C ALA A 164 -6.75 -12.01 9.04
N ASP A 165 -6.35 -12.59 7.91
CA ASP A 165 -5.80 -13.96 7.83
C ASP A 165 -4.41 -14.06 8.50
N LEU A 166 -3.62 -12.98 8.45
CA LEU A 166 -2.37 -12.85 9.23
C LEU A 166 -2.64 -12.58 10.71
N ARG A 167 -3.72 -11.84 11.02
CA ARG A 167 -4.15 -11.47 12.38
C ARG A 167 -5.12 -12.50 12.96
N VAL A 168 -4.63 -13.74 13.15
CA VAL A 168 -5.37 -14.79 13.87
C VAL A 168 -5.77 -14.30 15.28
N THR A 169 -4.89 -13.53 15.91
CA THR A 169 -5.09 -12.76 17.15
C THR A 169 -4.17 -11.53 17.16
N ASP A 170 -4.36 -10.62 18.12
CA ASP A 170 -3.39 -9.58 18.42
C ASP A 170 -2.61 -9.98 19.69
N PRO A 171 -1.29 -10.28 19.58
CA PRO A 171 -0.52 -10.74 20.73
C PRO A 171 -0.51 -9.77 21.92
N ARG A 172 -0.74 -8.47 21.69
CA ARG A 172 -0.90 -7.46 22.78
C ARG A 172 -2.19 -7.65 23.56
N HIS A 173 -3.27 -8.06 22.89
CA HIS A 173 -4.51 -8.42 23.57
C HIS A 173 -4.37 -9.73 24.33
N ASP A 174 -3.67 -10.71 23.77
CA ASP A 174 -3.44 -11.99 24.44
C ASP A 174 -2.58 -11.84 25.70
N LYS A 175 -1.51 -11.03 25.64
CA LYS A 175 -0.72 -10.67 26.83
C LYS A 175 -1.59 -10.09 27.94
N ARG A 176 -2.37 -9.03 27.64
CA ARG A 176 -3.28 -8.38 28.61
C ARG A 176 -4.30 -9.35 29.19
N ARG A 177 -4.87 -10.23 28.35
CA ARG A 177 -5.82 -11.25 28.80
C ARG A 177 -5.17 -12.26 29.75
N ILE A 178 -3.97 -12.74 29.44
CA ILE A 178 -3.20 -13.67 30.29
C ILE A 178 -2.91 -13.05 31.65
N GLU A 179 -2.49 -11.79 31.69
CA GLU A 179 -2.21 -11.05 32.92
C GLU A 179 -3.45 -10.93 33.80
N ASN A 180 -4.58 -10.53 33.21
CA ASN A 180 -5.84 -10.39 33.92
C ASN A 180 -6.33 -11.73 34.49
N MET A 181 -6.25 -12.82 33.71
CA MET A 181 -6.65 -14.15 34.17
C MET A 181 -5.77 -14.69 35.29
N LYS A 182 -4.50 -14.27 35.37
CA LYS A 182 -3.52 -14.78 36.32
C LYS A 182 -3.27 -13.87 37.51
N GLY A 183 -4.19 -12.93 37.78
CA GLY A 183 -4.15 -12.11 38.99
C GLY A 183 -3.24 -10.89 38.90
N SER A 184 -3.06 -10.34 37.69
CA SER A 184 -2.17 -9.21 37.36
C SER A 184 -0.68 -9.51 37.47
N LEU A 185 0.13 -8.74 36.73
CA LEU A 185 1.58 -8.93 36.70
C LEU A 185 2.24 -8.12 37.83
N LEU A 186 2.82 -8.82 38.80
CA LEU A 186 3.56 -8.20 39.91
C LEU A 186 5.00 -7.93 39.50
N ARG A 187 5.41 -6.66 39.46
CA ARG A 187 6.74 -6.25 38.98
C ARG A 187 7.88 -6.94 39.71
N ASP A 188 7.79 -7.03 41.04
CA ASP A 188 8.85 -7.62 41.88
C ASP A 188 9.07 -9.12 41.62
N SER A 189 8.09 -9.81 40.99
CA SER A 189 8.18 -11.25 40.72
C SER A 189 9.18 -11.61 39.60
N TYR A 190 9.56 -10.67 38.74
CA TYR A 190 10.43 -10.91 37.59
C TYR A 190 11.68 -10.02 37.53
N LEU A 191 11.79 -8.98 38.37
CA LEU A 191 12.90 -8.02 38.33
C LEU A 191 14.29 -8.67 38.45
N TRP A 192 14.39 -9.74 39.23
CA TRP A 192 15.64 -10.48 39.43
C TRP A 192 16.27 -10.96 38.11
N VAL A 193 15.46 -11.16 37.04
CA VAL A 193 15.98 -11.56 35.72
C VAL A 193 16.82 -10.47 35.09
N LEU A 194 16.51 -9.19 35.31
CA LEU A 194 17.26 -8.08 34.71
C LEU A 194 18.71 -8.01 35.23
N ASP A 195 18.93 -8.50 36.45
CA ASP A 195 20.23 -8.57 37.09
C ASP A 195 20.94 -9.92 36.89
N ASN A 196 20.23 -10.90 36.31
CA ASN A 196 20.80 -12.20 36.03
C ASN A 196 21.96 -12.09 35.00
N PRO A 197 23.13 -12.71 35.25
CA PRO A 197 24.27 -12.65 34.35
C PRO A 197 23.96 -13.12 32.92
N ASP A 198 23.20 -14.20 32.77
CA ASP A 198 22.86 -14.78 31.46
C ASP A 198 21.92 -13.85 30.67
N PHE A 199 20.95 -13.22 31.34
CA PHE A 199 20.07 -12.24 30.72
C PHE A 199 20.86 -11.01 30.23
N ARG A 200 21.76 -10.49 31.07
CA ARG A 200 22.61 -9.35 30.69
C ARG A 200 23.55 -9.69 29.53
N GLN A 201 24.08 -10.92 29.51
CA GLN A 201 24.94 -11.39 28.43
C GLN A 201 24.15 -11.47 27.12
N TRP A 202 22.98 -12.11 27.10
CA TRP A 202 22.10 -12.15 25.93
C TRP A 202 21.69 -10.76 25.45
N ARG A 203 21.35 -9.84 26.37
CA ARG A 203 20.88 -8.50 26.02
C ARG A 203 21.96 -7.63 25.39
N ASN A 204 23.19 -7.69 25.92
CA ASN A 204 24.24 -6.73 25.58
C ASN A 204 25.32 -7.31 24.64
N ASN A 205 25.36 -8.62 24.40
CA ASN A 205 26.37 -9.28 23.56
C ASN A 205 25.78 -9.69 22.19
N GLU A 206 26.27 -9.08 21.11
CA GLU A 206 25.79 -9.32 19.74
C GLU A 206 25.99 -10.77 19.24
N ASN A 207 26.89 -11.53 19.88
CA ASN A 207 27.15 -12.94 19.57
C ASN A 207 26.20 -13.90 20.29
N GLN A 208 25.42 -13.43 21.27
CA GLN A 208 24.44 -14.24 21.99
C GLN A 208 23.02 -13.83 21.60
N ARG A 209 22.45 -14.56 20.63
CA ARG A 209 21.16 -14.19 20.02
C ARG A 209 19.96 -14.95 20.57
N LEU A 210 20.18 -15.93 21.46
CA LEU A 210 19.14 -16.79 22.01
C LEU A 210 19.26 -16.91 23.53
N LEU A 211 18.19 -16.59 24.24
CA LEU A 211 18.02 -16.85 25.67
C LEU A 211 16.91 -17.88 25.86
N TRP A 212 17.25 -19.02 26.44
CA TRP A 212 16.30 -20.10 26.67
C TRP A 212 15.82 -20.13 28.12
N VAL A 213 14.57 -19.70 28.33
CA VAL A 213 13.91 -19.75 29.64
C VAL A 213 13.18 -21.08 29.80
N LYS A 214 13.69 -21.96 30.67
CA LYS A 214 13.13 -23.30 30.94
C LYS A 214 12.64 -23.45 32.39
N GLY A 215 11.72 -24.39 32.61
CA GLY A 215 11.19 -24.74 33.92
C GLY A 215 9.91 -25.58 33.82
N ASP A 216 9.54 -26.24 34.91
CA ASP A 216 8.35 -27.11 34.95
C ASP A 216 7.03 -26.33 34.78
N PRO A 217 5.92 -27.02 34.46
CA PRO A 217 4.59 -26.42 34.51
C PRO A 217 4.34 -25.70 35.85
N GLY A 218 3.65 -24.56 35.81
CA GLY A 218 3.32 -23.77 37.01
C GLY A 218 4.45 -22.87 37.56
N LYS A 219 5.70 -22.98 37.09
CA LYS A 219 6.85 -22.17 37.58
C LYS A 219 6.88 -20.70 37.12
N GLY A 220 5.79 -20.18 36.56
CA GLY A 220 5.68 -18.76 36.20
C GLY A 220 6.32 -18.31 34.88
N LYS A 221 6.83 -19.21 34.03
CA LYS A 221 7.51 -18.88 32.75
C LYS A 221 6.79 -17.82 31.89
N THR A 222 5.49 -17.99 31.67
CA THR A 222 4.70 -17.04 30.86
C THR A 222 4.61 -15.67 31.51
N MET A 223 4.43 -15.61 32.83
CA MET A 223 4.34 -14.35 33.57
C MET A 223 5.70 -13.64 33.60
N LEU A 224 6.78 -14.41 33.73
CA LEU A 224 8.14 -13.91 33.59
C LEU A 224 8.36 -13.26 32.21
N LEU A 225 7.99 -13.94 31.13
CA LEU A 225 8.09 -13.39 29.77
C LEU A 225 7.23 -12.13 29.59
N CYS A 226 6.04 -12.04 30.22
CA CYS A 226 5.23 -10.82 30.17
C CYS A 226 5.97 -9.62 30.78
N GLY A 227 6.61 -9.80 31.94
CA GLY A 227 7.42 -8.74 32.56
C GLY A 227 8.69 -8.39 31.81
N VAL A 228 9.36 -9.38 31.21
CA VAL A 228 10.50 -9.15 30.32
C VAL A 228 10.07 -8.35 29.08
N ILE A 229 8.93 -8.66 28.48
CA ILE A 229 8.37 -7.90 27.34
C ILE A 229 8.17 -6.43 27.74
N ASP A 230 7.57 -6.15 28.91
CA ASP A 230 7.34 -4.77 29.36
C ASP A 230 8.65 -3.99 29.53
N GLU A 231 9.68 -4.62 30.09
CA GLU A 231 10.99 -3.99 30.24
C GLU A 231 11.71 -3.81 28.89
N LEU A 232 11.59 -4.76 27.95
CA LEU A 232 12.13 -4.62 26.60
C LEU A 232 11.41 -3.51 25.81
N GLU A 233 10.09 -3.37 25.97
CA GLU A 233 9.34 -2.25 25.36
C GLU A 233 9.77 -0.91 25.95
N ARG A 234 10.01 -0.84 27.27
CA ARG A 234 10.48 0.37 27.97
C ARG A 234 11.91 0.76 27.62
N MET A 235 12.79 -0.22 27.42
CA MET A 235 14.21 -0.01 27.14
C MET A 235 14.53 0.15 25.66
N ARG A 236 13.55 0.00 24.76
CA ARG A 236 13.78 0.03 23.31
C ARG A 236 14.39 1.36 22.86
N THR A 237 15.37 1.30 21.97
CA THR A 237 15.88 2.46 21.26
C THR A 237 15.08 2.71 19.98
N GLU A 238 15.18 3.91 19.42
CA GLU A 238 14.51 4.29 18.18
C GLU A 238 14.98 3.37 17.03
N GLY A 239 14.04 2.65 16.41
CA GLY A 239 14.32 1.69 15.33
C GLY A 239 14.44 0.22 15.74
N GLN A 240 14.38 -0.15 17.03
CA GLN A 240 14.26 -1.56 17.44
C GLN A 240 12.80 -2.03 17.45
N THR A 241 12.50 -3.12 16.73
CA THR A 241 11.17 -3.76 16.72
C THR A 241 11.14 -4.95 17.65
N LEU A 242 10.19 -4.93 18.59
CA LEU A 242 9.83 -6.07 19.42
C LEU A 242 8.52 -6.69 18.93
N SER A 243 8.59 -7.95 18.50
CA SER A 243 7.44 -8.82 18.23
C SER A 243 7.45 -10.02 19.17
N TYR A 244 6.27 -10.50 19.54
CA TYR A 244 6.14 -11.62 20.46
C TYR A 244 4.84 -12.38 20.20
N PHE A 245 4.79 -13.62 20.67
CA PHE A 245 3.60 -14.47 20.63
C PHE A 245 3.58 -15.36 21.87
N LEU A 246 2.40 -15.54 22.46
CA LEU A 246 2.20 -16.32 23.68
C LEU A 246 1.29 -17.50 23.37
N PHE A 247 1.87 -18.69 23.25
CA PHE A 247 1.11 -19.92 23.05
C PHE A 247 0.10 -20.16 24.17
N GLN A 248 -1.10 -20.60 23.81
CA GLN A 248 -2.12 -21.05 24.76
C GLN A 248 -2.64 -22.43 24.38
N ALA A 249 -2.27 -23.45 25.15
CA ALA A 249 -2.66 -24.84 24.88
C ALA A 249 -4.18 -25.04 24.77
N THR A 250 -4.97 -24.23 25.48
CA THR A 250 -6.44 -24.31 25.53
C THR A 250 -7.15 -23.57 24.39
N ASP A 251 -6.43 -22.78 23.59
CA ASP A 251 -7.01 -22.03 22.46
C ASP A 251 -6.42 -22.54 21.15
N THR A 252 -7.24 -23.28 20.38
CA THR A 252 -6.84 -23.95 19.14
C THR A 252 -6.44 -22.98 18.03
N ARG A 253 -6.75 -21.69 18.16
CA ARG A 253 -6.35 -20.66 17.20
C ARG A 253 -4.90 -20.23 17.41
N ILE A 254 -4.39 -20.30 18.64
CA ILE A 254 -3.06 -19.77 19.04
C ILE A 254 -2.17 -20.81 19.72
N ASN A 255 -2.39 -22.08 19.40
CA ASN A 255 -1.57 -23.20 19.87
C ASN A 255 -0.69 -23.84 18.77
N THR A 256 -0.61 -23.22 17.58
CA THR A 256 0.13 -23.77 16.42
C THR A 256 1.32 -22.90 16.04
N ALA A 257 2.36 -23.52 15.47
CA ALA A 257 3.52 -22.82 14.93
C ALA A 257 3.12 -21.81 13.83
N THR A 258 2.14 -22.16 13.00
CA THR A 258 1.60 -21.28 11.96
C THR A 258 0.99 -20.00 12.54
N ALA A 259 0.21 -20.10 13.62
CA ALA A 259 -0.36 -18.93 14.30
C ALA A 259 0.73 -18.02 14.89
N ALA A 260 1.78 -18.62 15.45
CA ALA A 260 2.93 -17.87 15.97
C ALA A 260 3.65 -17.10 14.86
N LEU A 261 4.00 -17.75 13.74
CA LEU A 261 4.68 -17.12 12.61
C LEU A 261 3.85 -15.99 11.99
N ARG A 262 2.55 -16.23 11.74
CA ARG A 262 1.63 -15.21 11.21
C ARG A 262 1.57 -13.98 12.12
N SER A 263 1.46 -14.20 13.43
CA SER A 263 1.36 -13.11 14.41
C SER A 263 2.66 -12.33 14.56
N LEU A 264 3.81 -13.00 14.52
CA LEU A 264 5.12 -12.34 14.57
C LEU A 264 5.35 -11.48 13.33
N ILE A 265 5.01 -11.99 12.14
CA ILE A 265 5.06 -11.23 10.88
C ILE A 265 4.11 -10.04 10.92
N TYR A 266 2.86 -10.26 11.37
CA TYR A 266 1.88 -9.18 11.55
C TYR A 266 2.44 -8.05 12.43
N MET A 267 3.02 -8.37 13.60
CA MET A 267 3.58 -7.37 14.50
C MET A 267 4.80 -6.63 13.91
N ILE A 268 5.60 -7.29 13.08
CA ILE A 268 6.73 -6.66 12.39
C ILE A 268 6.21 -5.69 11.32
N LEU A 269 5.23 -6.11 10.53
CA LEU A 269 4.64 -5.30 9.45
C LEU A 269 3.84 -4.11 9.99
N GLU A 270 3.17 -4.26 11.13
CA GLU A 270 2.35 -3.21 11.74
C GLU A 270 3.19 -2.10 12.40
N LYS A 271 4.39 -2.41 12.92
CA LYS A 271 5.13 -1.48 13.80
C LYS A 271 6.10 -0.51 13.10
N HIS A 272 6.75 -0.77 11.96
CA HIS A 272 7.77 0.18 11.45
C HIS A 272 7.98 0.28 9.92
N VAL A 273 7.88 1.51 9.43
CA VAL A 273 8.24 2.04 8.10
C VAL A 273 9.76 2.32 7.97
N SER A 274 10.63 1.84 8.87
CA SER A 274 12.04 2.29 8.93
C SER A 274 13.14 1.23 9.14
N LEU A 275 12.82 -0.07 9.27
CA LEU A 275 13.84 -1.14 9.27
C LEU A 275 13.97 -1.73 7.85
N GLY A 276 15.21 -1.84 7.36
CA GLY A 276 15.53 -2.44 6.06
C GLY A 276 15.41 -3.96 6.08
N VAL A 277 14.19 -4.49 6.19
CA VAL A 277 13.91 -5.93 6.11
C VAL A 277 13.97 -6.36 4.64
N VAL A 278 14.65 -7.47 4.33
CA VAL A 278 14.58 -8.09 3.00
C VAL A 278 13.84 -9.43 3.11
N LEU A 279 12.68 -9.52 2.46
CA LEU A 279 11.85 -10.72 2.41
C LEU A 279 12.09 -11.43 1.08
N VAL A 280 12.53 -12.69 1.13
CA VAL A 280 12.82 -13.50 -0.06
C VAL A 280 11.77 -14.59 -0.20
N VAL A 281 11.15 -14.70 -1.37
CA VAL A 281 10.16 -15.71 -1.71
C VAL A 281 10.61 -16.42 -2.98
N ASP A 282 10.88 -17.71 -2.88
CA ASP A 282 11.23 -18.53 -4.04
C ASP A 282 9.97 -19.20 -4.61
N ALA A 283 9.94 -19.39 -5.94
CA ALA A 283 8.94 -20.14 -6.68
C ALA A 283 7.49 -19.71 -6.41
N LEU A 284 7.19 -18.40 -6.53
CA LEU A 284 5.86 -17.87 -6.23
C LEU A 284 4.74 -18.49 -7.10
N ASP A 285 5.05 -18.98 -8.31
CA ASP A 285 4.11 -19.72 -9.16
C ASP A 285 3.61 -21.04 -8.57
N GLU A 286 4.25 -21.58 -7.52
CA GLU A 286 3.79 -22.75 -6.78
C GLU A 286 2.73 -22.43 -5.72
N CYS A 287 2.37 -21.15 -5.54
CA CYS A 287 1.31 -20.72 -4.62
C CYS A 287 -0.09 -21.09 -5.16
N LEU A 288 -0.56 -22.29 -4.82
CA LEU A 288 -1.83 -22.84 -5.33
C LEU A 288 -3.09 -22.19 -4.74
N GLN A 289 -3.01 -21.53 -3.59
CA GLN A 289 -4.13 -20.87 -2.93
C GLN A 289 -3.71 -19.50 -2.38
N GLY A 290 -4.56 -18.48 -2.58
CA GLY A 290 -4.33 -17.14 -2.03
C GLY A 290 -3.31 -16.27 -2.77
N LEU A 291 -2.81 -16.70 -3.94
CA LEU A 291 -1.82 -15.97 -4.73
C LEU A 291 -2.20 -14.49 -5.04
N PRO A 292 -3.42 -14.15 -5.48
CA PRO A 292 -3.78 -12.75 -5.75
C PRO A 292 -3.70 -11.87 -4.49
N VAL A 293 -4.06 -12.44 -3.34
CA VAL A 293 -4.06 -11.77 -2.04
C VAL A 293 -2.63 -11.54 -1.56
N PHE A 294 -1.76 -12.55 -1.72
CA PHE A 294 -0.35 -12.44 -1.41
C PHE A 294 0.36 -11.41 -2.30
N LEU A 295 0.04 -11.37 -3.61
CA LEU A 295 0.58 -10.38 -4.53
C LEU A 295 0.19 -8.94 -4.17
N ASP A 296 -1.04 -8.72 -3.70
CA ASP A 296 -1.47 -7.41 -3.20
C ASP A 296 -0.72 -7.02 -1.91
N LEU A 297 -0.54 -7.94 -0.96
CA LEU A 297 0.26 -7.70 0.23
C LEU A 297 1.70 -7.31 -0.14
N VAL A 298 2.34 -8.06 -1.04
CA VAL A 298 3.68 -7.77 -1.55
C VAL A 298 3.71 -6.38 -2.19
N ALA A 299 2.78 -6.08 -3.09
CA ALA A 299 2.72 -4.80 -3.81
C ALA A 299 2.52 -3.61 -2.85
N ARG A 300 1.64 -3.75 -1.86
CA ARG A 300 1.39 -2.69 -0.87
C ARG A 300 2.55 -2.51 0.07
N THR A 301 3.13 -3.59 0.57
CA THR A 301 4.23 -3.51 1.54
C THR A 301 5.51 -3.04 0.86
N SER A 302 5.77 -3.41 -0.41
CA SER A 302 6.92 -2.91 -1.17
C SER A 302 6.85 -1.41 -1.47
N GLN A 303 5.65 -0.84 -1.56
CA GLN A 303 5.46 0.59 -1.82
C GLN A 303 5.32 1.46 -0.56
N ASN A 304 4.76 0.90 0.53
CA ASN A 304 4.39 1.68 1.72
C ASN A 304 5.26 1.38 2.96
N THR A 305 6.21 0.46 2.84
CA THR A 305 7.15 0.12 3.93
C THR A 305 8.59 0.15 3.42
N THR A 306 9.57 0.12 4.32
CA THR A 306 10.99 -0.04 3.96
C THR A 306 11.40 -1.49 3.69
N ALA A 307 10.46 -2.44 3.74
CA ALA A 307 10.73 -3.83 3.43
C ALA A 307 11.00 -4.01 1.93
N LYS A 308 12.15 -4.60 1.59
CA LYS A 308 12.50 -5.00 0.23
C LYS A 308 12.02 -6.43 0.00
N TRP A 309 11.45 -6.68 -1.16
CA TRP A 309 11.01 -8.01 -1.57
C TRP A 309 11.89 -8.52 -2.71
N LEU A 310 12.38 -9.75 -2.60
CA LEU A 310 13.03 -10.50 -3.67
C LEU A 310 12.17 -11.73 -3.95
N ILE A 311 11.59 -11.80 -5.14
CA ILE A 311 10.64 -12.83 -5.50
C ILE A 311 11.11 -13.50 -6.79
N SER A 312 11.12 -14.84 -6.82
CA SER A 312 11.30 -15.61 -8.05
C SER A 312 9.96 -16.24 -8.46
N SER A 313 9.72 -16.35 -9.77
CA SER A 313 8.58 -17.06 -10.35
C SER A 313 8.80 -17.37 -11.83
N ARG A 314 7.94 -18.21 -12.42
CA ARG A 314 7.76 -18.29 -13.88
C ARG A 314 7.08 -17.04 -14.45
N ASN A 315 7.15 -16.87 -15.77
CA ASN A 315 6.52 -15.78 -16.54
C ASN A 315 5.00 -15.98 -16.71
N TRP A 316 4.27 -16.15 -15.60
CA TRP A 316 2.81 -16.32 -15.63
C TRP A 316 2.11 -14.95 -15.62
N PRO A 317 1.17 -14.65 -16.56
CA PRO A 317 0.52 -13.35 -16.64
C PRO A 317 -0.16 -12.90 -15.34
N GLN A 318 -0.77 -13.84 -14.61
CA GLN A 318 -1.44 -13.60 -13.33
C GLN A 318 -0.50 -13.14 -12.19
N ILE A 319 0.81 -13.37 -12.32
CA ILE A 319 1.85 -12.87 -11.39
C ILE A 319 2.53 -11.63 -11.98
N GLU A 320 2.74 -11.62 -13.29
CA GLU A 320 3.45 -10.57 -14.01
C GLU A 320 2.66 -9.26 -14.06
N GLU A 321 1.36 -9.29 -14.35
CA GLU A 321 0.51 -8.11 -14.48
C GLU A 321 0.37 -7.30 -13.16
N PRO A 322 0.23 -7.94 -11.98
CA PRO A 322 0.22 -7.20 -10.71
C PRO A 322 1.60 -6.62 -10.34
N LEU A 323 2.68 -7.38 -10.54
CA LEU A 323 4.01 -6.97 -10.11
C LEU A 323 4.69 -5.97 -11.07
N CYS A 324 4.34 -5.96 -12.36
CA CYS A 324 5.00 -5.08 -13.34
C CYS A 324 4.85 -3.59 -13.03
N LYS A 325 3.83 -3.22 -12.25
CA LYS A 325 3.55 -1.83 -11.85
C LYS A 325 4.39 -1.38 -10.65
N VAL A 326 4.93 -2.31 -9.87
CA VAL A 326 5.50 -2.04 -8.54
C VAL A 326 6.91 -2.59 -8.35
N ALA A 327 7.36 -3.51 -9.21
CA ALA A 327 8.64 -4.19 -9.09
C ALA A 327 9.56 -3.90 -10.29
N HIS A 328 10.86 -3.80 -10.02
CA HIS A 328 11.88 -3.88 -11.07
C HIS A 328 12.08 -5.36 -11.45
N ARG A 329 12.17 -5.63 -12.75
CA ARG A 329 12.29 -6.99 -13.28
C ARG A 329 13.73 -7.34 -13.59
N LEU A 330 14.21 -8.44 -13.03
CA LEU A 330 15.41 -9.14 -13.48
C LEU A 330 14.98 -10.40 -14.23
N SER A 331 14.99 -10.39 -15.57
CA SER A 331 14.66 -11.57 -16.38
C SER A 331 15.93 -12.37 -16.67
N LEU A 332 15.93 -13.66 -16.35
CA LEU A 332 17.05 -14.55 -16.69
C LEU A 332 17.15 -14.78 -18.21
N GLU A 333 16.03 -14.71 -18.94
CA GLU A 333 15.99 -14.88 -20.41
C GLU A 333 16.67 -13.73 -21.16
N VAL A 334 16.64 -12.52 -20.60
CA VAL A 334 17.27 -11.33 -21.20
C VAL A 334 18.73 -11.16 -20.76
N ASN A 335 19.18 -11.91 -19.74
CA ASN A 335 20.54 -11.92 -19.22
C ASN A 335 21.33 -13.18 -19.63
N GLU A 336 21.09 -13.69 -20.84
CA GLU A 336 21.63 -14.96 -21.36
C GLU A 336 23.16 -15.07 -21.25
N THR A 337 23.89 -13.98 -21.50
CA THR A 337 25.36 -13.95 -21.40
C THR A 337 25.84 -14.20 -19.97
N SER A 338 25.26 -13.52 -18.99
CA SER A 338 25.59 -13.69 -17.57
C SER A 338 25.18 -15.07 -17.05
N VAL A 339 24.04 -15.59 -17.50
CA VAL A 339 23.58 -16.95 -17.15
C VAL A 339 24.53 -17.99 -17.76
N THR A 340 24.97 -17.81 -19.00
CA THR A 340 25.92 -18.71 -19.68
C THR A 340 27.30 -18.70 -19.02
N GLU A 341 27.78 -17.53 -18.58
CA GLU A 341 29.04 -17.41 -17.84
C GLU A 341 28.97 -18.12 -16.47
N ALA A 342 27.86 -17.96 -15.76
CA ALA A 342 27.61 -18.68 -14.50
C ALA A 342 27.60 -20.21 -14.73
N PHE A 343 26.92 -20.68 -15.76
CA PHE A 343 26.90 -22.09 -16.16
C PHE A 343 28.32 -22.62 -16.46
N THR A 344 29.08 -21.88 -17.29
CA THR A 344 30.46 -22.23 -17.66
C THR A 344 31.36 -22.34 -16.42
N THR A 345 31.16 -21.45 -15.44
CA THR A 345 31.89 -21.46 -14.18
C THR A 345 31.54 -22.68 -13.33
N ILE A 346 30.26 -23.07 -13.27
CA ILE A 346 29.80 -24.27 -12.57
C ILE A 346 30.46 -25.51 -13.20
N CYS A 347 30.39 -25.67 -14.53
CA CYS A 347 31.01 -26.81 -15.24
C CYS A 347 32.52 -26.92 -14.98
N ARG A 348 33.23 -25.79 -14.95
CA ARG A 348 34.67 -25.75 -14.61
C ARG A 348 34.94 -26.20 -13.18
N ARG A 349 34.08 -25.83 -12.21
CA ARG A 349 34.26 -26.13 -10.78
C ARG A 349 33.85 -27.55 -10.40
N THR A 350 32.84 -28.13 -11.03
CA THR A 350 32.37 -29.50 -10.76
C THR A 350 33.25 -30.60 -11.36
N GLN A 351 34.42 -30.25 -11.92
CA GLN A 351 35.28 -31.18 -12.65
C GLN A 351 34.53 -31.95 -13.75
N MET A 352 33.59 -31.30 -14.46
CA MET A 352 33.05 -31.81 -15.74
C MET A 352 34.11 -31.81 -16.87
N ALA A 353 35.40 -31.83 -16.52
CA ALA A 353 36.57 -31.81 -17.38
C ALA A 353 36.95 -33.21 -17.93
N ARG A 354 36.00 -34.14 -18.07
CA ARG A 354 36.24 -35.42 -18.73
C ARG A 354 35.97 -35.45 -20.24
N PHE A 355 35.63 -34.32 -20.84
CA PHE A 355 35.62 -34.14 -22.30
C PHE A 355 36.24 -32.80 -22.73
N SER A 356 37.43 -32.48 -22.24
CA SER A 356 38.34 -31.48 -22.85
C SER A 356 38.87 -31.92 -24.23
N GLY A 357 38.10 -32.71 -24.98
CA GLY A 357 38.43 -33.29 -26.29
C GLY A 357 37.39 -33.04 -27.38
N LEU A 358 36.25 -32.40 -27.07
CA LEU A 358 35.33 -31.92 -28.11
C LEU A 358 35.61 -30.43 -28.37
N PRO A 359 36.02 -30.05 -29.60
CA PRO A 359 36.48 -28.71 -29.87
C PRO A 359 35.28 -27.75 -29.89
N TRP A 360 34.99 -27.10 -28.77
CA TRP A 360 34.23 -25.86 -28.73
C TRP A 360 35.11 -24.70 -29.20
N SER A 361 35.58 -24.82 -30.43
CA SER A 361 36.14 -23.73 -31.21
C SER A 361 34.97 -22.99 -31.84
N ILE A 362 35.01 -21.66 -31.73
CA ILE A 362 34.11 -20.66 -32.32
C ILE A 362 33.93 -20.81 -33.86
N LYS A 363 34.53 -21.83 -34.50
CA LYS A 363 34.42 -22.14 -35.94
C LYS A 363 33.31 -23.09 -36.37
N ASN A 364 32.50 -23.65 -35.46
CA ASN A 364 31.35 -24.50 -35.83
C ASN A 364 29.98 -23.77 -35.81
N SER A 365 29.96 -22.45 -35.98
CA SER A 365 28.75 -21.63 -36.08
C SER A 365 27.87 -21.90 -37.33
N LYS A 366 28.22 -22.90 -38.15
CA LYS A 366 27.51 -23.20 -39.42
C LYS A 366 26.62 -24.45 -39.40
N ARG A 367 26.47 -25.14 -38.27
CA ARG A 367 25.54 -26.31 -38.16
C ARG A 367 24.61 -26.32 -36.96
N LEU A 368 24.54 -25.22 -36.21
CA LEU A 368 23.46 -24.99 -35.24
C LEU A 368 22.60 -23.87 -35.82
N THR A 369 21.39 -24.21 -36.25
CA THR A 369 20.41 -23.18 -36.61
C THR A 369 20.14 -22.31 -35.37
N PRO A 370 19.86 -21.01 -35.53
CA PRO A 370 19.60 -20.11 -34.41
C PRO A 370 18.57 -20.65 -33.39
N GLY A 371 17.66 -21.52 -33.84
CA GLY A 371 16.67 -22.19 -32.99
C GLY A 371 17.20 -23.28 -32.05
N MET A 372 18.41 -23.82 -32.26
CA MET A 372 19.00 -24.84 -31.35
C MET A 372 19.72 -24.20 -30.16
N CYS A 373 20.42 -23.07 -30.34
CA CYS A 373 20.95 -22.29 -29.22
C CYS A 373 19.81 -21.73 -28.34
N TYR A 374 18.71 -21.29 -28.95
CA TYR A 374 17.52 -20.80 -28.24
C TYR A 374 16.86 -21.86 -27.33
N ARG A 375 16.99 -23.15 -27.66
CA ARG A 375 16.44 -24.26 -26.86
C ARG A 375 17.36 -24.72 -25.71
N MET A 376 18.65 -24.40 -25.77
CA MET A 376 19.60 -24.76 -24.72
C MET A 376 19.77 -23.65 -23.67
N SER A 377 19.63 -22.38 -24.04
CA SER A 377 19.67 -21.27 -23.07
C SER A 377 18.44 -21.17 -22.18
N SER A 378 17.30 -21.75 -22.62
CA SER A 378 16.04 -21.74 -21.89
C SER A 378 15.96 -22.77 -20.75
N LEU A 379 16.88 -23.74 -20.63
CA LEU A 379 16.81 -24.82 -19.64
C LEU A 379 18.18 -25.13 -19.02
N PHE A 380 18.61 -24.29 -18.09
CA PHE A 380 19.81 -24.44 -17.26
C PHE A 380 19.93 -25.85 -16.61
N LEU A 381 18.79 -26.48 -16.29
CA LEU A 381 18.70 -27.83 -15.73
C LEU A 381 18.78 -28.96 -16.78
N TRP A 382 18.34 -28.74 -18.02
CA TRP A 382 18.44 -29.79 -19.06
C TRP A 382 19.87 -30.00 -19.52
N GLY A 383 20.68 -28.93 -19.60
CA GLY A 383 22.12 -29.05 -19.84
C GLY A 383 22.83 -29.88 -18.76
N LEU A 384 22.32 -29.86 -17.52
CA LEU A 384 22.83 -30.66 -16.41
C LEU A 384 22.26 -32.10 -16.39
N MET A 385 20.98 -32.28 -16.74
CA MET A 385 20.34 -33.61 -16.76
C MET A 385 20.74 -34.48 -17.96
N LEU A 386 20.95 -33.89 -19.14
CA LEU A 386 21.51 -34.63 -20.29
C LEU A 386 22.93 -35.16 -19.99
N TYR A 387 23.65 -34.53 -19.06
CA TYR A 387 24.96 -34.99 -18.60
C TYR A 387 24.91 -36.12 -17.56
N ILE A 388 23.79 -36.29 -16.84
CA ILE A 388 23.66 -37.33 -15.80
C ILE A 388 23.14 -38.66 -16.38
N ASN A 389 22.47 -38.61 -17.55
CA ASN A 389 21.87 -39.77 -18.20
C ASN A 389 22.67 -40.32 -19.42
N GLU A 390 23.89 -39.83 -19.63
CA GLU A 390 24.95 -40.46 -20.46
C GLU A 390 26.13 -40.81 -19.55
#